data_AF-A0A429G6H1-F1
#
_entry.id   AF-A0A429G6H1-F1
#
_cell.length_a   1.000
_cell.length_b   1.000
_cell.length_c   1.000
_cell.angle_alpha   90.00
_cell.angle_beta   90.00
_cell.angle_gamma   90.00
#
_symmetry.space_group_name_H-M   'P 1'
#
loop_
_entity.id
_entity.type
_entity.pdbx_description
1 polymer ?
#
loop_
_entity_poly.entity_id
_entity_poly.type
_entity_poly.pdbx_seq_one_letter_code
_entity_poly.pdbx_strand_id
1 'polypeptide(L)'
;MSDEAAEAVEAAERPPEPEYPAAPPPEPTGDPRVDAVLARLGDLAGRPVSEHVEVFEDVHRNLQELLISAESAPDGGAGGPDPAGAPVPPRPRSAFPDALRPRA
;
A
#
# COMPACT_ATOMS: atom_id res chain seq x y z
N MET A 1 -31.64 -27.27 -13.12
CA MET A 1 -30.92 -27.66 -11.90
C MET A 1 -29.72 -28.52 -12.30
N SER A 2 -28.68 -27.94 -12.91
CA SER A 2 -27.53 -28.74 -13.40
C SER A 2 -26.19 -28.01 -13.37
N ASP A 3 -26.05 -26.87 -12.71
CA ASP A 3 -24.78 -26.11 -12.70
C ASP A 3 -24.06 -26.06 -11.34
N GLU A 4 -24.64 -26.64 -10.27
CA GLU A 4 -24.09 -26.48 -8.92
C GLU A 4 -22.94 -27.46 -8.58
N ALA A 5 -22.74 -28.51 -9.39
CA ALA A 5 -21.79 -29.59 -9.07
C ALA A 5 -20.35 -29.33 -9.55
N ALA A 6 -20.11 -28.28 -10.35
CA ALA A 6 -18.81 -28.01 -10.96
C ALA A 6 -17.89 -27.13 -10.10
N GLU A 7 -18.42 -26.35 -9.16
CA GLU A 7 -17.63 -25.35 -8.41
C GLU A 7 -16.87 -25.97 -7.21
N ALA A 8 -17.34 -27.09 -6.67
CA ALA A 8 -16.76 -27.70 -5.47
C ALA A 8 -15.49 -28.53 -5.71
N VAL A 9 -15.21 -28.93 -6.95
CA VAL A 9 -14.05 -29.79 -7.30
C VAL A 9 -12.79 -29.00 -7.67
N GLU A 10 -12.89 -27.70 -7.98
CA GLU A 10 -11.73 -26.89 -8.37
C GLU A 10 -10.87 -26.43 -7.17
N ALA A 11 -11.42 -26.45 -5.95
CA ALA A 11 -10.68 -26.11 -4.73
C ALA A 11 -9.67 -27.19 -4.30
N ALA A 12 -9.83 -28.44 -4.76
CA ALA A 12 -9.08 -29.59 -4.24
C ALA A 12 -7.78 -29.91 -5.02
N GLU A 13 -7.55 -29.29 -6.18
CA GLU A 13 -6.44 -29.65 -7.08
C GLU A 13 -5.57 -28.44 -7.47
N ARG A 14 -5.55 -27.39 -6.64
CA ARG A 14 -4.57 -26.32 -6.81
C ARG A 14 -3.21 -26.82 -6.31
N PRO A 15 -2.15 -26.84 -7.15
CA PRO A 15 -0.80 -27.11 -6.66
C PRO A 15 -0.48 -26.12 -5.53
N PRO A 16 0.34 -26.51 -4.53
CA PRO A 16 0.71 -25.60 -3.45
C PRO A 16 1.23 -24.31 -4.08
N GLU A 17 0.58 -23.20 -3.77
CA GLU A 17 1.06 -21.92 -4.28
C GLU A 17 2.50 -21.76 -3.82
N PRO A 18 3.42 -21.35 -4.71
CA PRO A 18 4.79 -21.08 -4.30
C PRO A 18 4.74 -20.16 -3.09
N GLU A 19 5.38 -20.58 -2.00
CA GLU A 19 5.53 -19.76 -0.79
C GLU A 19 6.39 -18.55 -1.14
N TYR A 20 5.76 -17.50 -1.64
CA TYR A 20 6.42 -16.22 -1.83
C TYR A 20 6.61 -15.64 -0.42
N PRO A 21 7.87 -15.40 0.00
CA PRO A 21 8.09 -14.70 1.25
C PRO A 21 7.34 -13.36 1.17
N ALA A 22 6.60 -13.04 2.24
CA ALA A 22 5.93 -11.75 2.34
C ALA A 22 6.96 -10.64 2.04
N ALA A 23 6.59 -9.69 1.18
CA ALA A 23 7.44 -8.55 0.91
C ALA A 23 7.78 -7.87 2.24
N PRO A 24 9.03 -7.38 2.41
CA PRO A 24 9.38 -6.65 3.61
C PRO A 24 8.42 -5.46 3.80
N PRO A 25 8.09 -5.10 5.04
CA PRO A 25 7.23 -3.95 5.29
C PRO A 25 7.83 -2.69 4.65
N PRO A 26 7.00 -1.75 4.19
CA PRO A 26 7.48 -0.50 3.64
C PRO A 26 8.33 0.26 4.67
N GLU A 27 9.33 0.99 4.18
CA GLU A 27 10.09 1.94 5.01
C GLU A 27 9.12 2.95 5.65
N PRO A 28 9.34 3.35 6.92
CA PRO A 28 8.47 4.28 7.61
C PRO A 28 8.44 5.63 6.90
N THR A 29 7.24 6.20 6.79
CA THR A 29 6.98 7.45 6.06
C THR A 29 7.33 8.68 6.87
N GLY A 30 7.43 8.55 8.20
CA GLY A 30 7.70 9.64 9.13
C GLY A 30 6.43 10.31 9.67
N ASP A 31 5.23 9.99 9.15
CA ASP A 31 3.96 10.30 9.82
C ASP A 31 3.45 9.03 10.53
N PRO A 32 3.39 9.02 11.88
CA PRO A 32 2.99 7.84 12.63
C PRO A 32 1.55 7.40 12.33
N ARG A 33 0.69 8.31 11.86
CA ARG A 33 -0.69 7.99 11.46
C ARG A 33 -0.71 7.22 10.15
N VAL A 34 0.12 7.63 9.19
CA VAL A 34 0.28 6.93 7.91
C VAL A 34 0.92 5.56 8.14
N ASP A 35 1.96 5.50 8.97
CA ASP A 35 2.67 4.26 9.29
C ASP A 35 1.75 3.23 9.98
N ALA A 36 0.86 3.69 10.87
CA ALA A 36 -0.12 2.82 11.52
C ALA A 36 -1.13 2.22 10.52
N VAL A 37 -1.56 3.00 9.51
CA VAL A 37 -2.47 2.51 8.47
C VAL A 37 -1.76 1.51 7.54
N LEU A 38 -0.50 1.78 7.18
CA LEU A 38 0.29 0.89 6.33
C LEU A 38 0.65 -0.44 7.02
N ALA A 39 0.80 -0.45 8.34
CA ALA A 39 1.05 -1.68 9.10
C ALA A 39 -0.03 -2.76 8.87
N ARG A 40 -1.27 -2.35 8.56
CA ARG A 40 -2.40 -3.24 8.29
C ARG A 40 -2.23 -4.08 7.01
N LEU A 41 -1.36 -3.65 6.09
CA LEU A 41 -1.01 -4.47 4.92
C LEU A 41 -0.30 -5.77 5.32
N GLY A 42 0.32 -5.83 6.50
CA GLY A 42 0.90 -7.06 7.05
C GLY A 42 -0.13 -8.18 7.26
N ASP A 43 -1.40 -7.82 7.47
CA ASP A 43 -2.48 -8.80 7.68
C ASP A 43 -2.81 -9.60 6.41
N LEU A 44 -2.35 -9.17 5.23
CA LEU A 44 -2.60 -9.86 3.96
C LEU A 44 -1.85 -11.19 3.84
N ALA A 45 -0.75 -11.37 4.58
CA ALA A 45 0.08 -12.56 4.49
C ALA A 45 -0.72 -13.82 4.86
N GLY A 46 -0.80 -14.78 3.93
CA GLY A 46 -1.52 -16.05 4.13
C GLY A 46 -3.05 -15.95 4.06
N ARG A 47 -3.61 -14.77 3.77
CA ARG A 47 -5.05 -14.62 3.51
C ARG A 47 -5.39 -14.92 2.05
N PRO A 48 -6.58 -15.45 1.75
CA PRO A 48 -7.01 -15.63 0.37
C PRO A 48 -7.20 -14.29 -0.34
N VAL A 49 -6.96 -14.25 -1.66
CA VAL A 49 -7.02 -13.02 -2.47
C VAL A 49 -8.40 -12.34 -2.39
N SER A 50 -9.48 -13.11 -2.26
CA SER A 50 -10.83 -12.57 -2.08
C SER A 50 -10.96 -11.69 -0.84
N GLU A 51 -10.20 -11.98 0.22
CA GLU A 51 -10.17 -11.21 1.45
C GLU A 51 -9.23 -10.00 1.40
N HIS A 52 -8.35 -9.91 0.40
CA HIS A 52 -7.41 -8.79 0.28
C HIS A 52 -8.13 -7.48 -0.03
N VAL A 53 -9.24 -7.54 -0.76
CA VAL A 53 -10.03 -6.36 -1.18
C VAL A 53 -10.46 -5.55 0.04
N GLU A 54 -11.03 -6.20 1.06
CA GLU A 54 -11.49 -5.52 2.28
C GLU A 54 -10.34 -4.79 2.99
N VAL A 55 -9.15 -5.40 3.05
CA VAL A 55 -7.98 -4.78 3.67
C VAL A 55 -7.51 -3.57 2.87
N PHE A 56 -7.45 -3.68 1.55
CA PHE A 56 -7.03 -2.58 0.69
C PHE A 56 -8.00 -1.41 0.73
N GLU A 57 -9.31 -1.67 0.74
CA GLU A 57 -10.34 -0.64 0.83
C GLU A 57 -10.27 0.11 2.15
N ASP A 58 -10.10 -0.61 3.26
CA ASP A 58 -9.94 -0.01 4.58
C ASP A 58 -8.67 0.86 4.65
N VAL A 59 -7.54 0.39 4.11
CA VAL A 59 -6.30 1.17 4.04
C VAL A 59 -6.52 2.44 3.20
N HIS A 60 -7.12 2.32 2.01
CA HIS A 60 -7.40 3.46 1.15
C HIS A 60 -8.31 4.49 1.81
N ARG A 61 -9.40 4.04 2.44
CA ARG A 61 -10.35 4.92 3.13
C ARG A 61 -9.65 5.67 4.27
N ASN A 62 -8.87 4.98 5.10
CA ASN A 62 -8.14 5.63 6.20
C ASN A 62 -7.11 6.64 5.71
N LEU A 63 -6.35 6.32 4.65
CA LEU A 63 -5.40 7.28 4.06
C LEU A 63 -6.13 8.50 3.48
N GLN A 64 -7.27 8.30 2.82
CA GLN A 64 -8.08 9.38 2.28
C GLN A 64 -8.60 10.30 3.41
N GLU A 65 -9.11 9.73 4.50
CA GLU A 65 -9.55 10.50 5.68
C GLU A 65 -8.39 11.30 6.30
N LEU A 66 -7.20 10.72 6.40
CA LEU A 66 -6.02 11.44 6.89
C LEU A 66 -5.64 12.62 6.00
N LEU A 67 -5.72 12.46 4.68
CA LEU A 67 -5.45 13.54 3.72
C LEU A 67 -6.50 14.67 3.83
N ILE A 68 -7.78 14.33 3.95
CA ILE A 68 -8.85 15.32 4.15
C ILE A 68 -8.66 16.07 5.47
N SER A 69 -8.31 15.35 6.54
CA SER A 69 -8.03 15.95 7.84
C SER A 69 -6.79 16.86 7.81
N ALA A 70 -5.77 16.52 7.01
CA ALA A 70 -4.57 17.34 6.85
C ALA A 70 -4.86 18.64 6.09
N GLU A 71 -5.69 18.59 5.03
CA GLU A 71 -6.15 19.78 4.29
C GLU A 71 -6.99 20.72 5.16
N SER A 72 -7.78 20.15 6.09
CA SER A 72 -8.65 20.92 6.98
C SER A 72 -7.91 21.56 8.16
N ALA A 73 -6.64 21.21 8.38
CA ALA A 73 -5.84 21.81 9.44
C ALA A 73 -5.49 23.25 9.04
N PRO A 74 -5.93 24.28 9.80
CA PRO A 74 -5.53 25.65 9.51
C PRO A 74 -4.00 25.74 9.59
N ASP A 75 -3.37 26.37 8.61
CA ASP A 75 -1.91 26.56 8.49
C ASP A 75 -1.29 27.07 9.80
N GLY A 76 -0.89 26.17 10.70
CA GLY A 76 -0.34 26.58 11.99
C GLY A 76 -0.49 25.57 13.11
N GLY A 77 0.37 24.55 13.12
CA GLY A 77 0.72 23.87 14.37
C GLY A 77 1.15 22.41 14.27
N ALA A 78 2.48 22.21 14.29
CA ALA A 78 3.21 21.00 14.68
C ALA A 78 3.07 19.75 13.78
N GLY A 79 4.13 19.15 13.22
CA GLY A 79 5.55 19.39 13.40
C GLY A 79 6.31 18.87 12.19
N GLY A 80 7.26 19.68 11.71
CA GLY A 80 8.26 19.17 10.78
C GLY A 80 9.17 18.19 11.51
N PRO A 81 9.52 17.03 10.92
CA PRO A 81 10.57 16.20 11.46
C PRO A 81 11.89 16.97 11.47
N ASP A 82 12.58 16.90 12.61
CA ASP A 82 13.91 17.44 12.86
C ASP A 82 14.88 17.12 11.69
N PRO A 83 15.53 18.09 11.02
CA PRO A 83 16.37 17.82 9.86
C PRO A 83 17.73 17.19 10.20
N ALA A 84 18.02 16.85 11.46
CA ALA A 84 19.34 16.42 11.91
C ALA A 84 19.57 14.88 11.92
N GLY A 85 18.61 14.05 11.51
CA GLY A 85 18.71 12.59 11.62
C GLY A 85 18.40 11.76 10.37
N ALA A 86 17.97 12.35 9.25
CA ALA A 86 17.52 11.59 8.09
C ALA A 86 18.68 11.22 7.14
N PRO A 87 18.86 9.94 6.75
CA PRO A 87 19.63 9.62 5.55
C PRO A 87 18.95 10.29 4.35
N VAL A 88 19.75 11.00 3.54
CA VAL A 88 19.27 11.71 2.35
C VAL A 88 18.45 10.73 1.48
N PRO A 89 17.17 11.02 1.15
CA PRO A 89 16.38 10.11 0.33
C PRO A 89 17.03 9.99 -1.07
N PRO A 90 17.05 8.78 -1.67
CA PRO A 90 17.52 8.65 -3.04
C PRO A 90 16.62 9.50 -3.95
N ARG A 91 17.24 10.39 -4.72
CA ARG A 91 16.51 11.26 -5.65
C ARG A 91 15.67 10.38 -6.59
N PRO A 92 14.42 10.77 -6.91
CA PRO A 92 13.60 10.04 -7.86
C PRO A 92 14.35 9.98 -9.19
N ARG A 93 14.61 8.77 -9.69
CA ARG A 93 15.02 8.59 -11.07
C ARG A 93 13.90 9.20 -11.92
N SER A 94 14.23 10.17 -12.77
CA SER A 94 13.26 10.74 -13.69
C SER A 94 12.62 9.60 -14.49
N ALA A 95 11.31 9.39 -14.31
CA ALA A 95 10.57 8.33 -15.00
C ALA A 95 10.51 8.53 -16.53
N PHE A 96 10.92 9.70 -17.01
CA PHE A 96 10.97 10.03 -18.42
C PHE A 96 12.43 10.27 -18.86
N PRO A 97 12.94 9.49 -19.82
CA PRO A 97 14.19 9.85 -20.49
C PRO A 97 14.00 11.20 -21.19
N ASP A 98 14.94 12.13 -20.98
CA ASP A 98 14.94 13.48 -21.58
C ASP A 98 14.85 13.47 -23.12
N ALA A 99 15.11 12.31 -23.74
CA ALA A 99 15.02 12.08 -25.18
C ALA A 99 13.60 12.20 -25.78
N LEU A 100 12.55 12.27 -24.96
CA LEU A 100 11.15 12.40 -25.43
C LEU A 100 10.54 13.79 -25.21
N ARG A 101 11.32 14.79 -24.76
CA ARG A 101 10.80 16.15 -24.66
C ARG A 101 10.71 16.78 -26.05
N PRO A 102 9.50 17.22 -26.49
CA PRO A 102 9.37 17.94 -27.75
C PRO A 102 10.16 19.25 -27.65
N ARG A 103 11.06 19.45 -28.61
CA ARG A 103 11.86 20.66 -28.75
C ARG A 103 10.91 21.80 -29.14
N ALA A 104 10.74 22.78 -28.25
CA ALA A 104 10.09 24.05 -28.57
C ALA A 104 10.99 24.90 -29.49
#